data_AF-A0A9Q8SZQ2-F1
#
_entry.id   AF-A0A9Q8SZQ2-F1
#
_cell.length_a   1.000
_cell.length_b   1.000
_cell.length_c   1.000
_cell.angle_alpha   90.00
_cell.angle_beta   90.00
_cell.angle_gamma   90.00
#
_symmetry.space_group_name_H-M   'P 1'
#
loop_
_entity.id
_entity.type
_entity.pdbx_description
1 polymer ?
#
loop_
_entity_poly.entity_id
_entity_poly.type
_entity_poly.pdbx_seq_one_letter_code
_entity_poly.pdbx_strand_id
1 'polypeptide(L)'
;MSSSTRLISATPNTASFLAEARAGFTADLASPPSTARERQELLTSIQSFAFQFLKAAAHTSHSHLEVAQTDDSPRGEREERDGHAVEANIDPEAETDDLARQGLNVLWGMFTSTAQVIDAADAFHDRLVGLLAWTREFDGAYRRLHGIVGGIAGGGGWGSYGFGQSLQLAWEQLVTADLPSAAATRKSRDLAAFSARVLARGLCGESVAGTAFWVFERALGGNGDRDDVVSRELIPAVGVWLEHASHALLARCCPSPAAAGLDHTTTAAMDPISRADGPSTDRITATSSACPTGCAGDAVSRS
;
A
#
# COMPACT_ATOMS: atom_id res chain seq x y z
N MET A 1 -34.49 38.87 28.67
CA MET A 1 -33.53 38.95 27.55
C MET A 1 -32.78 37.64 27.53
N SER A 2 -33.23 36.67 26.74
CA SER A 2 -32.61 35.35 26.64
C SER A 2 -31.66 35.34 25.46
N SER A 3 -30.37 35.36 25.74
CA SER A 3 -29.32 35.15 24.73
C SER A 3 -29.33 33.67 24.34
N SER A 4 -29.79 33.41 23.13
CA SER A 4 -29.68 32.10 22.49
C SER A 4 -28.25 31.96 21.95
N THR A 5 -27.42 31.21 22.68
CA THR A 5 -26.10 30.79 22.22
C THR A 5 -26.32 29.78 21.09
N ARG A 6 -26.31 30.25 19.84
CA ARG A 6 -26.24 29.36 18.67
C ARG A 6 -24.88 28.67 18.69
N LEU A 7 -24.87 27.40 19.10
CA LEU A 7 -23.81 26.46 18.77
C LEU A 7 -23.72 26.40 17.25
N ILE A 8 -22.68 27.00 16.68
CA ILE A 8 -22.30 26.81 15.28
C ILE A 8 -21.76 25.38 15.19
N SER A 9 -22.66 24.42 14.98
CA SER A 9 -22.28 23.10 14.47
C SER A 9 -22.07 23.23 12.97
N ALA A 10 -20.92 23.78 12.58
CA ALA A 10 -20.46 23.74 11.20
C ALA A 10 -19.30 22.76 11.13
N THR A 11 -19.60 21.46 11.18
CA THR A 11 -18.74 20.50 10.49
C THR A 11 -18.79 20.90 9.02
N PRO A 12 -17.70 21.41 8.43
CA PRO A 12 -17.69 21.70 6.99
C PRO A 12 -18.14 20.44 6.25
N ASN A 13 -18.96 20.60 5.21
CA ASN A 13 -19.40 19.48 4.38
C ASN A 13 -18.15 18.72 3.90
N THR A 14 -17.92 17.51 4.40
CA THR A 14 -16.65 16.82 4.21
C THR A 14 -16.38 16.49 2.75
N ALA A 15 -17.42 16.34 1.93
CA ALA A 15 -17.28 16.21 0.48
C ALA A 15 -16.70 17.49 -0.16
N SER A 16 -17.12 18.67 0.31
CA SER A 16 -16.54 19.96 -0.11
C SER A 16 -15.08 20.07 0.31
N PHE A 17 -14.75 19.64 1.53
CA PHE A 17 -13.35 19.60 1.99
C PHE A 17 -12.48 18.67 1.14
N LEU A 18 -12.97 17.47 0.81
CA LEU A 18 -12.24 16.52 -0.05
C LEU A 18 -12.02 17.07 -1.46
N ALA A 19 -13.04 17.71 -2.05
CA ALA A 19 -12.92 18.36 -3.34
C ALA A 19 -11.91 19.52 -3.30
N GLU A 20 -11.96 20.35 -2.26
CA GLU A 20 -11.03 21.46 -2.06
C GLU A 20 -9.60 20.96 -1.81
N ALA A 21 -9.41 19.95 -0.97
CA ALA A 21 -8.11 19.34 -0.70
C ALA A 21 -7.50 18.75 -1.98
N ARG A 22 -8.29 18.05 -2.80
CA ARG A 22 -7.85 17.53 -4.09
C ARG A 22 -7.50 18.65 -5.06
N ALA A 23 -8.32 19.71 -5.14
CA ALA A 23 -8.09 20.84 -6.02
C ALA A 23 -6.83 21.64 -5.63
N GLY A 24 -6.68 21.96 -4.34
CA GLY A 24 -5.49 22.63 -3.80
C GLY A 24 -4.22 21.84 -4.06
N PHE A 25 -4.25 20.54 -3.76
CA PHE A 25 -3.13 19.64 -4.04
C PHE A 25 -2.77 19.56 -5.52
N THR A 26 -3.78 19.51 -6.40
CA THR A 26 -3.55 19.49 -7.85
C THR A 26 -2.93 20.81 -8.32
N ALA A 27 -3.35 21.94 -7.74
CA ALA A 27 -2.75 23.24 -8.04
C ALA A 27 -1.29 23.31 -7.56
N ASP A 28 -0.98 22.78 -6.37
CA ASP A 28 0.40 22.71 -5.87
C ASP A 28 1.30 21.88 -6.79
N LEU A 29 0.80 20.76 -7.32
CA LEU A 29 1.56 19.92 -8.26
C LEU A 29 1.70 20.52 -9.67
N ALA A 30 0.90 21.53 -10.03
CA ALA A 30 1.07 22.23 -11.31
C ALA A 30 2.39 23.01 -11.36
N SER A 31 2.95 23.39 -10.20
CA SER A 31 4.31 23.90 -10.04
C SER A 31 5.10 22.92 -9.16
N PRO A 32 5.70 21.86 -9.75
CA PRO A 32 6.32 20.78 -8.99
C PRO A 32 7.33 21.30 -7.97
N PRO A 33 7.40 20.71 -6.76
CA PRO A 33 8.24 21.20 -5.69
C PRO A 33 9.72 21.13 -6.10
N SER A 34 10.33 22.31 -6.18
CA SER A 34 11.68 22.54 -6.67
C SER A 34 12.71 22.55 -5.54
N THR A 35 12.29 22.92 -4.33
CA THR A 35 13.17 22.99 -3.16
C THR A 35 12.97 21.81 -2.20
N ALA A 36 14.01 21.47 -1.44
CA ALA A 36 13.91 20.43 -0.40
C ALA A 36 12.86 20.76 0.66
N ARG A 37 12.63 22.07 0.92
CA ARG A 37 11.61 22.55 1.85
C ARG A 37 10.21 22.30 1.32
N GLU A 38 9.92 22.71 0.08
CA GLU A 38 8.61 22.44 -0.56
C GLU A 38 8.29 20.95 -0.60
N ARG A 39 9.30 20.12 -0.92
CA ARG A 39 9.17 18.65 -0.90
C ARG A 39 8.84 18.11 0.49
N GLN A 40 9.45 18.66 1.54
CA GLN A 40 9.16 18.26 2.91
C GLN A 40 7.76 18.71 3.36
N GLU A 41 7.35 19.92 2.96
CA GLU A 41 6.00 20.44 3.19
C GLU A 41 4.95 19.56 2.50
N LEU A 42 5.21 19.13 1.26
CA LEU A 42 4.36 18.18 0.52
C LEU A 42 4.21 16.84 1.26
N LEU A 43 5.32 16.23 1.71
CA LEU A 43 5.26 14.97 2.48
C LEU A 43 4.47 15.15 3.78
N THR A 44 4.66 16.27 4.47
CA THR A 44 3.96 16.58 5.73
C THR A 44 2.46 16.77 5.48
N SER A 45 2.09 17.38 4.35
CA SER A 45 0.70 17.54 3.92
C SER A 45 0.04 16.17 3.67
N ILE A 46 0.67 15.31 2.85
CA ILE A 46 0.18 13.95 2.57
C ILE A 46 0.06 13.14 3.87
N GLN A 47 1.06 13.22 4.75
CA GLN A 47 1.03 12.52 6.04
C GLN A 47 -0.12 12.99 6.94
N SER A 48 -0.34 14.31 7.03
CA SER A 48 -1.42 14.89 7.84
C SER A 48 -2.79 14.47 7.31
N PHE A 49 -2.96 14.46 5.98
CA PHE A 49 -4.16 13.97 5.34
C PHE A 49 -4.38 12.47 5.61
N ALA A 50 -3.34 11.65 5.47
CA ALA A 50 -3.42 10.23 5.76
C ALA A 50 -3.86 9.95 7.20
N PHE A 51 -3.34 10.69 8.17
CA PHE A 51 -3.71 10.53 9.58
C PHE A 51 -5.22 10.76 9.82
N GLN A 52 -5.83 11.73 9.15
CA GLN A 52 -7.26 12.02 9.30
C GLN A 52 -8.14 10.88 8.77
N PHE A 53 -7.84 10.39 7.56
CA PHE A 53 -8.72 9.42 6.90
C PHE A 53 -8.46 7.98 7.29
N LEU A 54 -7.24 7.62 7.71
CA LEU A 54 -6.97 6.28 8.24
C LEU A 54 -7.67 6.05 9.58
N LYS A 55 -7.72 7.08 10.43
CA LYS A 55 -8.49 7.03 11.67
C LYS A 55 -9.98 6.79 11.40
N ALA A 56 -10.56 7.58 10.49
CA ALA A 56 -11.96 7.42 10.11
C ALA A 56 -12.23 6.02 9.54
N ALA A 57 -11.40 5.56 8.60
CA ALA A 57 -11.54 4.25 7.97
C ALA A 57 -11.33 3.06 8.92
N ALA A 58 -10.55 3.22 9.98
CA ALA A 58 -10.39 2.18 10.99
C ALA A 58 -11.65 2.06 11.86
N HIS A 59 -12.28 3.18 12.23
CA HIS A 59 -13.49 3.17 13.07
C HIS A 59 -14.72 2.62 12.35
N THR A 60 -14.88 2.92 11.06
CA THR A 60 -15.94 2.34 10.22
C THR A 60 -15.85 0.82 10.12
N SER A 61 -14.62 0.29 10.08
CA SER A 61 -14.41 -1.16 10.05
C SER A 61 -14.85 -1.87 11.35
N HIS A 62 -15.01 -1.14 12.47
CA HIS A 62 -15.37 -1.72 13.76
C HIS A 62 -16.90 -1.78 13.98
N SER A 63 -17.65 -0.76 13.55
CA SER A 63 -19.11 -0.71 13.80
C SER A 63 -19.83 -1.89 13.12
N HIS A 64 -19.39 -2.26 11.92
CA HIS A 64 -19.91 -3.42 11.19
C HIS A 64 -19.75 -4.77 11.91
N LEU A 65 -18.76 -4.92 12.80
CA LEU A 65 -18.53 -6.15 13.55
C LEU A 65 -19.40 -6.27 14.81
N GLU A 66 -19.75 -5.16 15.47
CA GLU A 66 -20.64 -5.17 16.64
C GLU A 66 -22.09 -5.45 16.25
N VAL A 67 -22.59 -4.85 15.15
CA VAL A 67 -23.97 -5.04 14.69
C VAL A 67 -24.23 -6.48 14.24
N ALA A 68 -23.23 -7.15 13.65
CA ALA A 68 -23.36 -8.54 13.20
C ALA A 68 -23.36 -9.57 14.34
N GLN A 69 -22.97 -9.19 15.57
CA GLN A 69 -22.91 -10.11 16.73
C GLN A 69 -24.16 -10.05 17.63
N THR A 70 -25.07 -9.10 17.43
CA THR A 70 -26.26 -8.92 18.28
C THR A 70 -27.53 -9.62 17.80
N ASP A 71 -27.53 -10.29 16.63
CA ASP A 71 -28.74 -10.85 16.02
C ASP A 71 -28.92 -12.36 16.23
N ASP A 72 -28.58 -12.86 17.43
CA ASP A 72 -28.81 -14.25 17.84
C ASP A 72 -29.76 -14.28 19.05
N SER A 73 -30.97 -13.77 18.86
CA SER A 73 -32.11 -13.99 19.78
C SER A 73 -33.22 -14.75 19.07
N PRO A 74 -33.82 -15.78 19.72
CA PRO A 74 -34.76 -16.67 19.06
C PRO A 74 -36.06 -15.94 18.73
N ARG A 75 -36.37 -15.94 17.44
CA ARG A 75 -37.49 -15.27 16.80
C ARG A 75 -38.82 -15.92 17.20
N GLY A 76 -39.52 -15.30 18.15
CA GLY A 76 -40.92 -15.58 18.46
C GLY A 76 -41.85 -14.91 17.45
N GLU A 77 -42.79 -15.68 16.93
CA GLU A 77 -43.79 -15.32 15.93
C GLU A 77 -44.65 -14.11 16.35
N ARG A 78 -44.78 -13.08 15.48
CA ARG A 78 -46.02 -12.28 15.41
C ARG A 78 -46.14 -11.41 14.15
N GLU A 79 -47.00 -11.89 13.26
CA GLU A 79 -48.20 -11.22 12.71
C GLU A 79 -48.06 -9.86 11.99
N GLU A 80 -48.31 -9.95 10.67
CA GLU A 80 -48.64 -8.92 9.69
C GLU A 80 -49.41 -7.70 10.21
N ARG A 81 -48.93 -6.49 9.84
CA ARG A 81 -49.82 -5.36 9.52
C ARG A 81 -49.20 -4.36 8.56
N ASP A 82 -50.04 -3.98 7.61
CA ASP A 82 -49.87 -3.03 6.52
C ASP A 82 -49.33 -1.64 6.90
N GLY A 83 -48.53 -1.10 5.97
CA GLY A 83 -48.67 0.24 5.43
C GLY A 83 -48.09 1.41 6.23
N HIS A 84 -46.84 1.78 5.97
CA HIS A 84 -46.39 3.18 6.11
C HIS A 84 -45.14 3.50 5.30
N ALA A 85 -44.99 4.81 5.04
CA ALA A 85 -44.13 5.45 4.07
C ALA A 85 -42.68 4.93 4.03
N VAL A 86 -42.15 4.83 2.80
CA VAL A 86 -40.71 4.69 2.51
C VAL A 86 -40.05 6.03 2.83
N GLU A 87 -39.88 6.32 4.12
CA GLU A 87 -38.80 7.23 4.54
C GLU A 87 -37.50 6.48 4.28
N ALA A 88 -36.67 7.03 3.39
CA ALA A 88 -35.31 6.59 3.19
C ALA A 88 -34.55 6.81 4.51
N ASN A 89 -34.61 5.83 5.41
CA ASN A 89 -33.68 5.69 6.52
C ASN A 89 -32.30 5.44 5.91
N ILE A 90 -31.62 6.52 5.52
CA ILE A 90 -30.22 6.50 5.16
C ILE A 90 -29.48 6.15 6.46
N ASP A 91 -28.87 4.98 6.47
CA ASP A 91 -28.04 4.52 7.57
C ASP A 91 -26.87 5.50 7.75
N PRO A 92 -26.75 6.20 8.90
CA PRO A 92 -25.65 7.14 9.14
C PRO A 92 -24.27 6.47 9.14
N GLU A 93 -24.20 5.14 9.31
CA GLU A 93 -22.94 4.40 9.18
C GLU A 93 -22.50 4.29 7.71
N ALA A 94 -23.43 4.07 6.78
CA ALA A 94 -23.13 4.00 5.35
C ALA A 94 -22.55 5.31 4.78
N GLU A 95 -23.01 6.46 5.27
CA GLU A 95 -22.47 7.77 4.87
C GLU A 95 -21.04 7.98 5.37
N THR A 96 -20.72 7.46 6.56
CA THR A 96 -19.39 7.57 7.17
C THR A 96 -18.37 6.69 6.43
N ASP A 97 -18.79 5.48 6.03
CA ASP A 97 -17.98 4.54 5.24
C ASP A 97 -17.62 5.08 3.86
N ASP A 98 -18.61 5.65 3.17
CA ASP A 98 -18.39 6.26 1.87
C ASP A 98 -17.43 7.45 1.96
N LEU A 99 -17.52 8.23 3.03
CA LEU A 99 -16.63 9.36 3.25
C LEU A 99 -15.19 8.92 3.52
N ALA A 100 -14.99 7.91 4.38
CA ALA A 100 -13.67 7.35 4.64
C ALA A 100 -13.04 6.81 3.34
N ARG A 101 -13.83 6.11 2.52
CA ARG A 101 -13.39 5.58 1.22
C ARG A 101 -13.05 6.68 0.22
N GLN A 102 -13.84 7.75 0.14
CA GLN A 102 -13.52 8.91 -0.70
C GLN A 102 -12.22 9.59 -0.26
N GLY A 103 -12.00 9.74 1.05
CA GLY A 103 -10.75 10.27 1.58
C GLY A 103 -9.54 9.41 1.23
N LEU A 104 -9.65 8.09 1.35
CA LEU A 104 -8.59 7.18 0.92
C LEU A 104 -8.30 7.28 -0.59
N ASN A 105 -9.33 7.41 -1.42
CA ASN A 105 -9.14 7.63 -2.86
C ASN A 105 -8.38 8.92 -3.16
N VAL A 106 -8.68 10.01 -2.44
CA VAL A 106 -7.92 11.27 -2.56
C VAL A 106 -6.47 11.06 -2.11
N LEU A 107 -6.24 10.37 -1.00
CA LEU A 107 -4.90 10.07 -0.49
C LEU A 107 -4.06 9.28 -1.51
N TRP A 108 -4.61 8.22 -2.11
CA TRP A 108 -3.90 7.43 -3.12
C TRP A 108 -3.66 8.24 -4.40
N GLY A 109 -4.61 9.11 -4.75
CA GLY A 109 -4.43 10.13 -5.79
C GLY A 109 -3.27 11.06 -5.48
N MET A 110 -3.07 11.46 -4.22
CA MET A 110 -1.95 12.32 -3.82
C MET A 110 -0.60 11.64 -4.03
N PHE A 111 -0.46 10.38 -3.62
CA PHE A 111 0.76 9.59 -3.85
C PHE A 111 1.08 9.45 -5.34
N THR A 112 0.10 9.01 -6.12
CA THR A 112 0.29 8.73 -7.56
C THR A 112 0.51 9.99 -8.38
N SER A 113 -0.21 11.08 -8.08
CA SER A 113 -0.01 12.37 -8.76
C SER A 113 1.35 12.98 -8.43
N THR A 114 1.80 12.87 -7.17
CA THR A 114 3.15 13.31 -6.79
C THR A 114 4.21 12.53 -7.54
N ALA A 115 4.08 11.20 -7.60
CA ALA A 115 5.02 10.34 -8.29
C ALA A 115 5.19 10.71 -9.78
N GLN A 116 4.14 11.19 -10.44
CA GLN A 116 4.18 11.57 -11.86
C GLN A 116 4.94 12.88 -12.14
N VAL A 117 5.17 13.74 -11.15
CA VAL A 117 5.84 15.04 -11.36
C VAL A 117 7.29 15.07 -10.86
N ILE A 118 7.69 14.07 -10.09
CA ILE A 118 9.03 13.91 -9.53
C ILE A 118 9.86 13.02 -10.45
N ASP A 119 11.04 13.51 -10.85
CA ASP A 119 11.94 12.75 -11.73
C ASP A 119 12.25 11.35 -11.20
N ALA A 120 12.22 10.35 -12.07
CA ALA A 120 12.45 8.94 -11.76
C ALA A 120 13.75 8.66 -10.97
N ALA A 121 14.82 9.44 -11.19
CA ALA A 121 16.10 9.26 -10.49
C ALA A 121 16.14 9.94 -9.12
N ASP A 122 15.13 10.74 -8.77
CA ASP A 122 15.12 11.52 -7.55
C ASP A 122 14.92 10.63 -6.31
N ALA A 123 15.76 10.83 -5.28
CA ALA A 123 15.65 10.14 -4.00
C ALA A 123 14.35 10.46 -3.24
N PHE A 124 13.60 11.47 -3.68
CA PHE A 124 12.27 11.77 -3.14
C PHE A 124 11.30 10.60 -3.30
N HIS A 125 11.44 9.78 -4.36
CA HIS A 125 10.64 8.55 -4.51
C HIS A 125 10.79 7.61 -3.30
N ASP A 126 11.98 7.48 -2.73
CA ASP A 126 12.20 6.64 -1.53
C ASP A 126 11.48 7.20 -0.30
N ARG A 127 11.45 8.54 -0.16
CA ARG A 127 10.72 9.20 0.93
C ARG A 127 9.22 9.03 0.77
N LEU A 128 8.72 9.12 -0.46
CA LEU A 128 7.31 8.93 -0.77
C LEU A 128 6.88 7.47 -0.52
N VAL A 129 7.69 6.49 -0.93
CA VAL A 129 7.46 5.06 -0.61
C VAL A 129 7.58 4.80 0.89
N GLY A 130 8.53 5.45 1.57
CA GLY A 130 8.67 5.39 3.03
C GLY A 130 7.44 5.92 3.74
N LEU A 131 6.84 7.00 3.24
CA LEU A 131 5.57 7.53 3.75
C LEU A 131 4.42 6.56 3.52
N LEU A 132 4.32 5.92 2.34
CA LEU A 132 3.30 4.90 2.07
C LEU A 132 3.47 3.66 2.98
N ALA A 133 4.70 3.25 3.26
CA ALA A 133 4.98 2.18 4.23
C ALA A 133 4.56 2.62 5.64
N TRP A 134 4.89 3.86 6.03
CA TRP A 134 4.49 4.40 7.33
C TRP A 134 2.98 4.44 7.49
N THR A 135 2.22 4.85 6.46
CA THR A 135 0.77 4.90 6.55
C THR A 135 0.18 3.51 6.78
N ARG A 136 0.73 2.47 6.15
CA ARG A 136 0.37 1.05 6.40
C ARG A 136 0.64 0.61 7.83
N GLU A 137 1.83 0.88 8.33
CA GLU A 137 2.21 0.50 9.70
C GLU A 137 1.39 1.28 10.74
N PHE A 138 1.08 2.55 10.46
CA PHE A 138 0.24 3.39 11.31
C PHE A 138 -1.17 2.81 11.43
N ASP A 139 -1.82 2.43 10.32
CA ASP A 139 -3.14 1.79 10.36
C ASP A 139 -3.12 0.49 11.20
N GLY A 140 -2.13 -0.37 10.96
CA GLY A 140 -1.97 -1.61 11.73
C GLY A 140 -1.70 -1.37 13.23
N ALA A 141 -0.94 -0.34 13.58
CA ALA A 141 -0.72 0.06 14.98
C ALA A 141 -1.99 0.67 15.61
N TYR A 142 -2.69 1.53 14.88
CA TYR A 142 -3.91 2.19 15.32
C TYR A 142 -5.01 1.18 15.62
N ARG A 143 -5.27 0.26 14.67
CA ARG A 143 -6.25 -0.82 14.83
C ARG A 143 -5.96 -1.69 16.04
N ARG A 144 -4.70 -2.07 16.25
CA ARG A 144 -4.27 -2.84 17.44
C ARG A 144 -4.49 -2.09 18.74
N LEU A 145 -4.14 -0.80 18.80
CA LEU A 145 -4.32 0.03 19.99
C LEU A 145 -5.79 0.24 20.36
N HIS A 146 -6.66 0.31 19.36
CA HIS A 146 -8.09 0.54 19.54
C HIS A 146 -8.91 -0.75 19.62
N GLY A 147 -8.29 -1.92 19.68
CA GLY A 147 -9.01 -3.19 19.74
C GLY A 147 -9.77 -3.54 18.46
N ILE A 148 -9.50 -2.83 17.35
CA ILE A 148 -10.08 -3.06 16.02
C ILE A 148 -9.35 -4.24 15.38
N VAL A 149 -9.45 -5.40 16.00
CA VAL A 149 -8.87 -6.63 15.48
C VAL A 149 -9.87 -7.24 14.52
N GLY A 150 -9.55 -7.17 13.22
CA GLY A 150 -10.22 -8.01 12.23
C GLY A 150 -9.99 -9.47 12.62
N GLY A 151 -11.09 -10.21 12.81
CA GLY A 151 -11.03 -11.64 13.10
C GLY A 151 -10.16 -12.39 12.08
N ILE A 152 -9.72 -13.58 12.47
CA ILE A 152 -8.76 -14.47 11.77
C ILE A 152 -9.16 -14.79 10.30
N ALA A 153 -10.36 -14.39 9.87
CA ALA A 153 -10.85 -14.49 8.49
C ALA A 153 -11.34 -13.12 7.94
N GLY A 154 -10.46 -12.40 7.23
CA GLY A 154 -10.84 -11.76 5.95
C GLY A 154 -11.51 -10.38 5.91
N GLY A 155 -11.73 -9.66 7.01
CA GLY A 155 -12.41 -8.35 6.96
C GLY A 155 -11.50 -7.15 7.24
N GLY A 156 -11.03 -6.45 6.21
CA GLY A 156 -10.62 -5.04 6.35
C GLY A 156 -9.17 -4.75 6.76
N GLY A 157 -8.18 -5.43 6.18
CA GLY A 157 -6.78 -5.00 6.28
C GLY A 157 -6.45 -3.90 5.26
N TRP A 158 -5.28 -3.25 5.38
CA TRP A 158 -4.78 -2.22 4.45
C TRP A 158 -4.99 -2.52 2.95
N GLY A 159 -4.94 -3.80 2.55
CA GLY A 159 -5.21 -4.24 1.19
C GLY A 159 -6.61 -3.88 0.66
N SER A 160 -7.62 -3.73 1.53
CA SER A 160 -8.98 -3.33 1.17
C SER A 160 -9.13 -1.82 0.93
N TYR A 161 -8.11 -1.01 1.26
CA TYR A 161 -8.17 0.44 1.05
C TYR A 161 -8.01 0.84 -0.42
N GLY A 162 -7.72 -0.09 -1.32
CA GLY A 162 -7.82 0.17 -2.75
C GLY A 162 -6.59 0.85 -3.37
N PHE A 163 -5.46 0.93 -2.66
CA PHE A 163 -4.24 1.58 -3.20
C PHE A 163 -3.78 0.94 -4.52
N GLY A 164 -3.78 -0.39 -4.60
CA GLY A 164 -3.38 -1.12 -5.82
C GLY A 164 -4.26 -0.78 -7.02
N GLN A 165 -5.58 -0.72 -6.81
CA GLN A 165 -6.56 -0.33 -7.83
C GLN A 165 -6.39 1.14 -8.23
N SER A 166 -6.15 2.03 -7.26
CA SER A 166 -5.89 3.45 -7.54
C SER A 166 -4.62 3.64 -8.36
N LEU A 167 -3.56 2.87 -8.07
CA LEU A 167 -2.33 2.89 -8.85
C LEU A 167 -2.55 2.41 -10.29
N GLN A 168 -3.25 1.28 -10.47
CA GLN A 168 -3.64 0.76 -11.78
C GLN A 168 -4.43 1.82 -12.58
N LEU A 169 -5.41 2.46 -11.94
CA LEU A 169 -6.22 3.50 -12.57
C LEU A 169 -5.38 4.74 -12.95
N ALA A 170 -4.38 5.11 -12.15
CA ALA A 170 -3.45 6.18 -12.51
C ALA A 170 -2.63 5.84 -13.76
N TRP A 171 -2.22 4.57 -13.92
CA TRP A 171 -1.56 4.08 -15.14
C TRP A 171 -2.49 4.10 -16.35
N GLU A 172 -3.72 3.61 -16.20
CA GLU A 172 -4.72 3.61 -17.27
C GLU A 172 -5.04 5.04 -17.74
N GLN A 173 -5.23 5.97 -16.80
CA GLN A 173 -5.43 7.38 -17.11
C GLN A 173 -4.23 7.98 -17.86
N LEU A 174 -3.01 7.63 -17.46
CA LEU A 174 -1.81 8.15 -18.12
C LEU A 174 -1.66 7.62 -19.54
N VAL A 175 -1.94 6.34 -19.76
CA VAL A 175 -1.86 5.68 -21.07
C VAL A 175 -2.97 6.13 -22.02
N THR A 176 -4.15 6.47 -21.49
CA THR A 176 -5.30 6.95 -22.29
C THR A 176 -5.34 8.46 -22.45
N ALA A 177 -4.52 9.20 -21.72
CA ALA A 177 -4.46 10.65 -21.81
C ALA A 177 -3.86 11.09 -23.14
N ASP A 178 -4.50 12.07 -23.78
CA ASP A 178 -4.00 12.74 -24.98
C ASP A 178 -2.90 13.76 -24.58
N LEU A 179 -1.74 13.25 -24.22
CA LEU A 179 -0.57 14.03 -23.82
C LEU A 179 0.47 14.07 -24.95
N PRO A 180 1.27 15.13 -25.03
CA PRO A 180 2.44 15.13 -25.90
C PRO A 180 3.36 13.94 -25.54
N SER A 181 3.85 13.22 -26.55
CA SER A 181 4.63 11.99 -26.40
C SER A 181 5.78 12.10 -25.39
N ALA A 182 6.50 13.22 -25.39
CA ALA A 182 7.58 13.46 -24.43
C ALA A 182 7.09 13.59 -22.97
N ALA A 183 5.93 14.21 -22.76
CA ALA A 183 5.33 14.36 -21.44
C ALA A 183 4.75 13.02 -20.95
N ALA A 184 4.10 12.26 -21.82
CA ALA A 184 3.60 10.91 -21.53
C ALA A 184 4.75 9.98 -21.12
N THR A 185 5.83 9.93 -21.93
CA THR A 185 7.04 9.15 -21.65
C THR A 185 7.69 9.54 -20.32
N ARG A 186 7.78 10.85 -20.02
CA ARG A 186 8.35 11.31 -18.75
C ARG A 186 7.50 10.86 -17.57
N LYS A 187 6.20 11.16 -17.60
CA LYS A 187 5.28 10.80 -16.52
C LYS A 187 5.19 9.29 -16.30
N SER A 188 5.26 8.48 -17.37
CA SER A 188 5.21 7.02 -17.27
C SER A 188 6.47 6.49 -16.59
N ARG A 189 7.64 7.01 -16.96
CA ARG A 189 8.93 6.70 -16.32
C ARG A 189 8.94 7.11 -14.84
N ASP A 190 8.45 8.32 -14.54
CA ASP A 190 8.41 8.86 -13.18
C ASP A 190 7.44 8.04 -12.29
N LEU A 191 6.26 7.67 -12.81
CA LEU A 191 5.32 6.78 -12.12
C LEU A 191 5.86 5.34 -11.96
N ALA A 192 6.62 4.85 -12.94
CA ALA A 192 7.30 3.54 -12.85
C ALA A 192 8.32 3.51 -11.72
N ALA A 193 9.08 4.58 -11.50
CA ALA A 193 10.05 4.64 -10.42
C ALA A 193 9.39 4.45 -9.05
N PHE A 194 8.29 5.17 -8.81
CA PHE A 194 7.50 5.00 -7.61
C PHE A 194 6.91 3.57 -7.51
N SER A 195 6.22 3.12 -8.55
CA SER A 195 5.51 1.83 -8.55
C SER A 195 6.46 0.64 -8.35
N ALA A 196 7.62 0.67 -9.00
CA ALA A 196 8.64 -0.37 -8.87
C ALA A 196 9.24 -0.41 -7.47
N ARG A 197 9.51 0.75 -6.86
CA ARG A 197 10.00 0.82 -5.47
C ARG A 197 8.95 0.38 -4.46
N VAL A 198 7.67 0.69 -4.69
CA VAL A 198 6.53 0.15 -3.92
C VAL A 198 6.53 -1.39 -3.97
N LEU A 199 6.65 -1.97 -5.17
CA LEU A 199 6.69 -3.42 -5.35
C LEU A 199 7.92 -4.05 -4.67
N ALA A 200 9.10 -3.44 -4.83
CA ALA A 200 10.34 -3.91 -4.22
C ALA A 200 10.29 -3.91 -2.69
N ARG A 201 9.50 -3.00 -2.09
CA ARG A 201 9.22 -2.97 -0.65
C ARG A 201 8.13 -3.95 -0.20
N GLY A 202 7.56 -4.73 -1.12
CA GLY A 202 6.49 -5.69 -0.82
C GLY A 202 5.15 -5.03 -0.48
N LEU A 203 4.94 -3.78 -0.89
CA LEU A 203 3.68 -3.08 -0.68
C LEU A 203 2.71 -3.42 -1.82
N CYS A 204 1.51 -3.92 -1.47
CA CYS A 204 0.46 -4.27 -2.44
C CYS A 204 0.95 -5.17 -3.60
N GLY A 205 1.80 -6.15 -3.28
CA GLY A 205 2.64 -6.82 -4.27
C GLY A 205 1.90 -7.53 -5.40
N GLU A 206 0.70 -8.06 -5.18
CA GLU A 206 -0.10 -8.68 -6.26
C GLU A 206 -0.64 -7.64 -7.24
N SER A 207 -1.35 -6.63 -6.73
CA SER A 207 -1.93 -5.57 -7.57
C SER A 207 -0.85 -4.80 -8.33
N VAL A 208 0.24 -4.43 -7.63
CA VAL A 208 1.33 -3.63 -8.23
C VAL A 208 2.11 -4.46 -9.25
N ALA A 209 2.33 -5.76 -9.02
CA ALA A 209 2.94 -6.63 -10.03
C ALA A 209 2.00 -6.85 -11.23
N GLY A 210 0.69 -6.99 -11.00
CA GLY A 210 -0.31 -7.05 -12.07
C GLY A 210 -0.25 -5.82 -12.97
N THR A 211 -0.15 -4.63 -12.37
CA THR A 211 0.07 -3.37 -13.11
C THR A 211 1.35 -3.39 -13.92
N ALA A 212 2.46 -3.86 -13.34
CA ALA A 212 3.73 -3.96 -14.06
C ALA A 212 3.62 -4.87 -15.29
N PHE A 213 3.03 -6.06 -15.16
CA PHE A 213 2.85 -6.99 -16.28
C PHE A 213 1.92 -6.42 -17.35
N TRP A 214 0.85 -5.72 -16.94
CA TRP A 214 -0.04 -5.01 -17.86
C TRP A 214 0.69 -3.91 -18.65
N VAL A 215 1.60 -3.16 -18.01
CA VAL A 215 2.46 -2.18 -18.70
C VAL A 215 3.41 -2.88 -19.67
N PHE A 216 3.99 -4.03 -19.29
CA PHE A 216 4.93 -4.77 -20.13
C PHE A 216 4.24 -5.31 -21.39
N GLU A 217 3.05 -5.89 -21.22
CA GLU A 217 2.24 -6.37 -22.33
C GLU A 217 1.94 -5.24 -23.34
N ARG A 218 1.55 -4.05 -22.83
CA ARG A 218 1.33 -2.88 -23.69
C ARG A 218 2.61 -2.39 -24.37
N ALA A 219 3.73 -2.37 -23.67
CA ALA A 219 5.01 -1.91 -24.23
C ALA A 219 5.54 -2.83 -25.35
N LEU A 220 5.12 -4.09 -25.37
CA LEU A 220 5.53 -5.08 -26.37
C LEU A 220 4.70 -5.04 -27.66
N GLY A 221 3.78 -4.07 -27.81
CA GLY A 221 2.95 -3.93 -29.01
C GLY A 221 1.74 -4.84 -28.98
N GLY A 222 0.80 -4.54 -28.07
CA GLY A 222 -0.56 -5.09 -28.14
C GLY A 222 -1.15 -4.99 -29.55
N ASN A 223 -2.09 -5.88 -29.87
CA ASN A 223 -2.56 -6.27 -31.21
C ASN A 223 -3.15 -5.16 -32.16
N GLY A 224 -2.81 -3.87 -32.06
CA GLY A 224 -3.38 -2.81 -32.93
C GLY A 224 -2.47 -1.62 -33.29
N ASP A 225 -2.71 -1.01 -34.46
CA ASP A 225 -1.95 0.11 -35.08
C ASP A 225 -1.81 1.37 -34.20
N ARG A 226 -2.70 1.58 -33.22
CA ARG A 226 -2.64 2.71 -32.28
C ARG A 226 -1.67 2.44 -31.11
N ASP A 227 -1.23 1.20 -30.95
CA ASP A 227 -0.36 0.77 -29.86
C ASP A 227 1.12 1.07 -30.15
N ASP A 228 1.55 1.32 -31.38
CA ASP A 228 2.98 1.51 -31.69
C ASP A 228 3.60 2.73 -31.01
N VAL A 229 2.87 3.85 -30.97
CA VAL A 229 3.34 5.08 -30.30
C VAL A 229 3.33 4.89 -28.78
N VAL A 230 2.23 4.38 -28.24
CA VAL A 230 2.08 4.08 -26.80
C VAL A 230 3.14 3.07 -26.34
N SER A 231 3.43 2.06 -27.16
CA SER A 231 4.45 1.04 -26.87
C SER A 231 5.81 1.68 -26.70
N ARG A 232 6.21 2.57 -27.61
CA ARG A 232 7.49 3.28 -27.53
C ARG A 232 7.60 4.19 -26.30
N GLU A 233 6.51 4.82 -25.90
CA GLU A 233 6.45 5.69 -24.72
C GLU A 233 6.53 4.92 -23.39
N LEU A 234 6.14 3.64 -23.39
CA LEU A 234 6.20 2.77 -22.21
C LEU A 234 7.56 2.07 -22.06
N ILE A 235 8.38 1.94 -23.10
CA ILE A 235 9.70 1.28 -23.02
C ILE A 235 10.56 1.84 -21.87
N PRO A 236 10.69 3.16 -21.66
CA PRO A 236 11.48 3.69 -20.54
C PRO A 236 10.91 3.30 -19.18
N ALA A 237 9.59 3.22 -19.05
CA ALA A 237 8.93 2.76 -17.83
C ALA A 237 9.26 1.28 -17.53
N VAL A 238 9.24 0.42 -18.56
CA VAL A 238 9.66 -1.00 -18.43
C VAL A 238 11.08 -1.10 -17.90
N GLY A 239 12.01 -0.29 -18.43
CA GLY A 239 13.39 -0.23 -17.96
C GLY A 239 13.48 0.04 -16.46
N VAL A 240 12.73 1.03 -15.95
CA VAL A 240 12.69 1.40 -14.53
C VAL A 240 12.10 0.28 -13.66
N TRP A 241 11.05 -0.40 -14.12
CA TRP A 241 10.50 -1.56 -13.41
C TRP A 241 11.50 -2.69 -13.26
N LEU A 242 12.24 -3.02 -14.32
CA LEU A 242 13.26 -4.06 -14.28
C LEU A 242 14.45 -3.66 -13.40
N GLU A 243 14.84 -2.39 -13.43
CA GLU A 243 15.91 -1.86 -12.59
C GLU A 243 15.59 -1.99 -11.09
N HIS A 244 14.41 -1.56 -10.67
CA HIS A 244 14.08 -1.47 -9.24
C HIS A 244 13.34 -2.69 -8.68
N ALA A 245 12.64 -3.46 -9.52
CA ALA A 245 11.74 -4.52 -9.06
C ALA A 245 11.94 -5.87 -9.77
N SER A 246 13.00 -6.07 -10.56
CA SER A 246 13.27 -7.34 -11.26
C SER A 246 13.17 -8.57 -10.36
N HIS A 247 13.81 -8.55 -9.19
CA HIS A 247 13.75 -9.69 -8.26
C HIS A 247 12.31 -9.98 -7.82
N ALA A 248 11.53 -8.96 -7.48
CA ALA A 248 10.14 -9.12 -7.04
C ALA A 248 9.21 -9.60 -8.16
N LEU A 249 9.48 -9.19 -9.40
CA LEU A 249 8.74 -9.63 -10.59
C LEU A 249 9.12 -11.08 -10.96
N LEU A 250 10.41 -11.41 -11.02
CA LEU A 250 10.90 -12.75 -11.33
C LEU A 250 10.45 -13.79 -10.32
N ALA A 251 10.43 -13.44 -9.03
CA ALA A 251 9.91 -14.31 -7.98
C ALA A 251 8.45 -14.71 -8.19
N ARG A 252 7.67 -13.95 -8.98
CA ARG A 252 6.28 -14.27 -9.35
C ARG A 252 6.18 -15.08 -10.64
N CYS A 253 7.15 -14.98 -11.54
CA CYS A 253 7.19 -15.76 -12.77
C CYS A 253 7.66 -17.21 -12.55
N CYS A 254 8.41 -17.47 -11.48
CA CYS A 254 8.87 -18.80 -11.11
C CYS A 254 7.94 -19.38 -10.05
N PRO A 255 6.94 -20.22 -10.40
CA PRO A 255 6.13 -20.91 -9.39
C PRO A 255 7.07 -21.71 -8.51
N SER A 256 7.08 -21.41 -7.21
CA SER A 256 7.88 -22.17 -6.25
C SER A 256 7.33 -23.61 -6.21
N PRO A 257 8.13 -24.62 -6.56
CA PRO A 257 7.67 -26.02 -6.55
C PRO A 257 7.33 -26.51 -5.13
N ALA A 258 7.74 -25.78 -4.09
CA ALA A 258 7.40 -26.11 -2.69
C ALA A 258 5.94 -25.84 -2.31
N ALA A 259 5.21 -25.01 -3.06
CA ALA A 259 3.79 -24.73 -2.81
C ALA A 259 2.83 -25.67 -3.56
N ALA A 260 3.34 -26.46 -4.52
CA ALA A 260 2.53 -27.37 -5.33
C ALA A 260 2.51 -28.82 -4.81
N GLY A 261 3.07 -29.08 -3.62
CA GLY A 261 3.35 -30.43 -3.12
C GLY A 261 2.67 -30.85 -1.83
N LEU A 262 1.64 -30.14 -1.35
CA LEU A 262 1.05 -30.45 -0.05
C LEU A 262 -0.48 -30.43 -0.02
N ASP A 263 -1.14 -30.85 -1.11
CA ASP A 263 -2.56 -31.21 -1.08
C ASP A 263 -2.78 -32.42 -1.99
N HIS A 264 -2.49 -33.62 -1.47
CA HIS A 264 -3.40 -34.77 -1.50
C HIS A 264 -2.71 -36.04 -0.96
N THR A 265 -3.40 -36.70 -0.02
CA THR A 265 -3.17 -38.06 0.51
C THR A 265 -1.87 -38.31 1.29
N THR A 266 -1.96 -38.32 2.62
CA THR A 266 -1.80 -39.57 3.39
C THR A 266 -2.46 -39.44 4.76
N THR A 267 -3.54 -40.19 4.91
CA THR A 267 -4.27 -40.50 6.12
C THR A 267 -3.37 -41.25 7.13
N ALA A 268 -3.43 -40.83 8.39
CA ALA A 268 -3.16 -41.59 9.62
C ALA A 268 -2.39 -42.93 9.51
N ALA A 269 -1.15 -42.95 10.01
CA ALA A 269 -0.62 -44.03 10.85
C ALA A 269 0.62 -43.54 11.63
N MET A 270 0.57 -43.77 12.95
CA MET A 270 1.60 -43.82 14.00
C MET A 270 3.08 -43.68 13.55
N ASP A 271 3.98 -42.97 14.23
CA ASP A 271 4.30 -42.99 15.66
C ASP A 271 5.31 -41.85 15.99
N PRO A 272 5.34 -41.28 17.21
CA PRO A 272 6.30 -40.24 17.58
C PRO A 272 7.63 -40.83 18.06
N ILE A 273 8.71 -40.43 17.36
CA ILE A 273 10.09 -40.18 17.82
C ILE A 273 10.48 -40.93 19.11
N SER A 274 11.17 -42.05 18.91
CA SER A 274 11.86 -42.77 19.98
C SER A 274 13.01 -41.93 20.56
N ARG A 275 13.00 -41.85 21.89
CA ARG A 275 14.03 -41.35 22.81
C ARG A 275 15.43 -41.82 22.43
N ALA A 276 16.38 -40.89 22.29
CA ALA A 276 17.80 -41.17 22.37
C ALA A 276 18.29 -40.86 23.80
N ASP A 277 18.34 -41.90 24.64
CA ASP A 277 19.10 -41.90 25.89
C ASP A 277 20.48 -42.53 25.63
N GLY A 278 21.54 -41.88 26.09
CA GLY A 278 22.85 -42.51 26.29
C GLY A 278 24.08 -41.62 26.04
N PRO A 279 24.73 -41.10 27.10
CA PRO A 279 26.01 -40.40 27.00
C PRO A 279 27.18 -41.40 27.09
N SER A 280 28.22 -41.23 26.27
CA SER A 280 29.51 -41.87 26.50
C SER A 280 30.59 -40.81 26.68
N THR A 281 30.94 -40.63 27.94
CA THR A 281 32.18 -40.05 28.46
C THR A 281 33.40 -40.75 27.87
N ASP A 282 34.42 -39.96 27.52
CA ASP A 282 35.87 -40.18 27.67
C ASP A 282 36.63 -39.46 26.55
N ARG A 283 37.81 -38.88 26.69
CA ARG A 283 38.62 -38.38 27.81
C ARG A 283 39.82 -37.69 27.13
N ILE A 284 40.06 -36.42 27.47
CA ILE A 284 41.36 -35.74 27.64
C ILE A 284 42.54 -36.22 26.78
N THR A 285 43.15 -35.32 25.99
CA THR A 285 44.59 -35.02 26.07
C THR A 285 44.86 -33.61 25.54
N ALA A 286 45.46 -32.79 26.41
CA ALA A 286 45.94 -31.45 26.12
C ALA A 286 47.29 -31.49 25.39
N THR A 287 47.53 -30.53 24.49
CA THR A 287 48.88 -29.99 24.29
C THR A 287 48.81 -28.50 24.03
N SER A 288 49.50 -27.80 24.92
CA SER A 288 49.83 -26.38 24.98
C SER A 288 50.79 -25.95 23.87
N SER A 289 50.94 -24.62 23.75
CA SER A 289 52.02 -23.82 23.14
C SER A 289 51.66 -23.22 21.77
N ALA A 290 51.96 -21.98 21.44
CA ALA A 290 52.46 -20.81 22.17
C ALA A 290 52.27 -19.59 21.23
N CYS A 291 52.00 -18.41 21.78
CA CYS A 291 52.35 -17.13 21.13
C CYS A 291 53.87 -16.92 21.21
N PRO A 292 54.47 -16.23 20.23
CA PRO A 292 54.84 -14.82 20.43
C PRO A 292 54.57 -13.94 19.19
N THR A 293 54.10 -12.70 19.27
CA THR A 293 54.76 -11.43 19.66
C THR A 293 55.87 -10.95 18.71
N GLY A 294 55.67 -9.75 18.14
CA GLY A 294 56.69 -8.84 17.57
C GLY A 294 56.77 -8.83 16.03
N CYS A 295 57.02 -7.75 15.30
CA CYS A 295 57.36 -6.36 15.60
C CYS A 295 57.29 -5.53 14.28
N ALA A 296 56.89 -4.26 14.41
CA ALA A 296 57.48 -3.04 13.83
C ALA A 296 57.75 -2.83 12.31
N GLY A 297 57.45 -1.57 11.90
CA GLY A 297 58.13 -0.80 10.84
C GLY A 297 57.58 -1.02 9.42
N ASP A 298 57.45 -0.04 8.52
CA ASP A 298 57.85 1.36 8.53
C ASP A 298 57.13 2.08 7.37
N ALA A 299 57.13 3.42 7.44
CA ALA A 299 56.64 4.35 6.44
C ALA A 299 57.31 4.19 5.05
N VAL A 300 56.68 4.75 3.99
CA VAL A 300 57.37 5.56 2.96
C VAL A 300 56.34 6.25 2.04
N SER A 301 56.49 7.57 1.94
CA SER A 301 55.86 8.48 0.99
C SER A 301 56.37 8.30 -0.45
N ARG A 302 55.66 8.94 -1.41
CA ARG A 302 56.02 9.39 -2.79
C ARG A 302 55.02 8.80 -3.80
N SER A 303 54.40 9.53 -4.72
CA SER A 303 54.56 10.92 -5.20
C SER A 303 53.20 11.46 -5.63
#